data_AF-A0A3M1KY50-F1
#
_entry.id   AF-A0A3M1KY50-F1
#
_cell.length_a   1.000
_cell.length_b   1.000
_cell.length_c   1.000
_cell.angle_alpha   90.00
_cell.angle_beta   90.00
_cell.angle_gamma   90.00
#
_symmetry.space_group_name_H-M   'P 1'
#
loop_
_entity.id
_entity.type
_entity.pdbx_description
1 polymer ?
#
loop_
_entity_poly.entity_id
_entity_poly.type
_entity_poly.pdbx_seq_one_letter_code
_entity_poly.pdbx_strand_id
1 'polypeptide(L)'
;YNLEAGCADLVACNFGELAQTAFGSTWDGAGGCALDRATDCGNARMKGAGKLVTKKLKRRRTSKMDKFAKDQAKCPVKVDKKGACDGATICAAPGAWIDSILPVVLGKGGYQLLPFTAPVAGEGKVRLTLSAESADWSFRERESVVLDYDVDGVPVGQIVVHNGESATDYRVMLGELTAGQHTIGLRHNKRISPANDSAVFVEDAPLAEVIAPGDPGYDALRFAPLLLGIDGRLNPVLSHPGNAVSDVPLVTYVTALPGTGMTTYRYVMIWSNEDGGTGVYPEVMLAHYGRTTDIESYVEVDVSDAGDLLEVRYRPDESGVLPPFAGSYFGTHPIVRTATANGLLADDGESTLRFALAPFEFDDTGSIRERGMDLDPVSYVIMAKEMIREAKVEPTGNPTTKKISDERNYLFVEYDINVDLGGNVLRAYAIVGGQRYRSDHNQPGLPVLPMRVSDGRGQTAIELPPGTAIGDITEFGMEGVGTMSGTLYYLDGFMLGPDFLPGTHVNFSGSLAASGSNPTWSVPLP
;
A
#
# COMPACT_ATOMS: atom_id res chain seq x y z
N TYR A 1 5.44 16.35 -35.14
CA TYR A 1 5.05 15.54 -33.97
C TYR A 1 3.61 15.90 -33.67
N ASN A 2 2.66 14.97 -33.70
CA ASN A 2 1.31 15.22 -33.18
C ASN A 2 1.39 15.05 -31.67
N LEU A 3 1.76 16.11 -30.99
CA LEU A 3 1.69 16.22 -29.53
C LEU A 3 0.37 16.93 -29.21
N GLU A 4 -0.30 16.55 -28.13
CA GLU A 4 -1.43 17.32 -27.61
C GLU A 4 -0.99 18.76 -27.29
N ALA A 5 -1.91 19.71 -27.38
CA ALA A 5 -1.62 21.14 -27.27
C ALA A 5 -0.84 21.49 -25.98
N GLY A 6 -1.17 20.87 -24.85
CA GLY A 6 -0.44 21.06 -23.59
C GLY A 6 1.03 20.59 -23.65
N CYS A 7 1.32 19.47 -24.33
CA CYS A 7 2.70 19.02 -24.56
C CYS A 7 3.45 19.94 -25.53
N ALA A 8 2.77 20.55 -26.50
CA ALA A 8 3.39 21.48 -27.43
C ALA A 8 3.83 22.78 -26.72
N ASP A 9 3.00 23.31 -25.82
CA ASP A 9 3.30 24.51 -25.03
C ASP A 9 4.45 24.27 -24.04
N LEU A 10 4.46 23.10 -23.39
CA LEU A 10 5.52 22.71 -22.46
C LEU A 10 6.87 22.49 -23.18
N VAL A 11 6.84 21.90 -24.37
CA VAL A 11 8.03 21.77 -25.21
C VAL A 11 8.48 23.15 -25.73
N ALA A 12 7.55 24.05 -26.08
CA ALA A 12 7.86 25.44 -26.47
C ALA A 12 8.52 26.25 -25.34
N CYS A 13 8.04 26.13 -24.10
CA CYS A 13 8.66 26.76 -22.94
C CYS A 13 10.06 26.22 -22.64
N ASN A 14 10.30 24.93 -22.89
CA ASN A 14 11.59 24.29 -22.64
C ASN A 14 12.52 24.28 -23.87
N PHE A 15 12.10 24.80 -25.02
CA PHE A 15 12.93 24.86 -26.22
C PHE A 15 14.17 25.75 -26.00
N GLY A 16 14.07 26.79 -25.17
CA GLY A 16 15.20 27.64 -24.77
C GLY A 16 16.23 26.91 -23.91
N GLU A 17 15.79 26.10 -22.94
CA GLU A 17 16.68 25.24 -22.16
C GLU A 17 17.28 24.13 -23.02
N LEU A 18 16.48 23.47 -23.85
CA LEU A 18 16.95 22.48 -24.82
C LEU A 18 18.00 23.10 -25.77
N ALA A 19 17.77 24.32 -26.25
CA ALA A 19 18.70 25.09 -27.06
C ALA A 19 20.03 25.36 -26.32
N GLN A 20 19.98 25.88 -25.10
CA GLN A 20 21.19 26.12 -24.31
C GLN A 20 21.93 24.83 -23.95
N THR A 21 21.23 23.82 -23.43
CA THR A 21 21.82 22.56 -22.96
C THR A 21 22.31 21.68 -24.12
N ALA A 22 21.56 21.58 -25.22
CA ALA A 22 21.93 20.72 -26.36
C ALA A 22 22.74 21.43 -27.45
N PHE A 23 22.75 22.76 -27.54
CA PHE A 23 23.41 23.48 -28.62
C PHE A 23 24.40 24.56 -28.16
N GLY A 24 24.36 24.99 -26.89
CA GLY A 24 25.25 26.03 -26.36
C GLY A 24 25.09 27.38 -27.04
N SER A 25 23.89 27.67 -27.55
CA SER A 25 23.55 28.89 -28.28
C SER A 25 22.35 29.59 -27.63
N THR A 26 22.34 30.91 -27.62
CA THR A 26 21.14 31.71 -27.39
C THR A 26 20.36 31.86 -28.69
N TRP A 27 19.04 31.70 -28.61
CA TRP A 27 18.13 31.87 -29.74
C TRP A 27 17.51 33.25 -29.63
N ASP A 28 17.16 33.88 -30.76
CA ASP A 28 16.38 35.11 -30.70
C ASP A 28 15.04 34.87 -29.98
N GLY A 29 14.48 35.90 -29.36
CA GLY A 29 13.21 35.80 -28.61
C GLY A 29 12.00 35.41 -29.48
N ALA A 30 12.19 35.17 -30.78
CA ALA A 30 11.20 34.66 -31.73
C ALA A 30 11.41 33.17 -32.07
N GLY A 31 12.44 32.50 -31.53
CA GLY A 31 12.71 31.07 -31.68
C GLY A 31 13.13 30.64 -33.08
N GLY A 32 13.52 31.58 -33.96
CA GLY A 32 13.68 31.31 -35.39
C GLY A 32 15.10 30.94 -35.81
N CYS A 33 16.13 31.54 -35.18
CA CYS A 33 17.54 31.39 -35.57
C CYS A 33 18.50 31.56 -34.38
N ALA A 34 19.65 30.89 -34.44
CA ALA A 34 20.76 31.15 -33.51
C ALA A 34 21.41 32.51 -33.82
N LEU A 35 21.72 33.29 -32.78
CA LEU A 35 22.33 34.61 -32.92
C LEU A 35 23.79 34.56 -33.42
N ASP A 36 24.48 33.45 -33.16
CA ASP A 36 25.88 33.22 -33.53
C ASP A 36 26.10 31.84 -34.17
N ARG A 37 27.18 31.72 -34.95
CA ARG A 37 27.61 30.43 -35.51
C ARG A 37 28.11 29.53 -34.38
N ALA A 38 27.61 28.29 -34.33
CA ALA A 38 28.03 27.32 -33.32
C ALA A 38 29.53 27.05 -33.38
N THR A 39 30.20 27.15 -32.23
CA THR A 39 31.61 26.76 -32.06
C THR A 39 31.81 25.27 -32.34
N ASP A 40 33.05 24.82 -32.52
CA ASP A 40 33.35 23.39 -32.67
C ASP A 40 32.81 22.56 -31.50
N CYS A 41 32.89 23.11 -30.27
CA CYS A 41 32.28 22.48 -29.10
C CYS A 41 30.75 22.58 -29.07
N GLY A 42 30.13 23.64 -29.58
CA GLY A 42 28.67 23.71 -29.78
C GLY A 42 28.19 22.64 -30.77
N ASN A 43 28.91 22.44 -31.87
CA ASN A 43 28.65 21.39 -32.84
C ASN A 43 28.87 19.98 -32.27
N ALA A 44 29.90 19.80 -31.43
CA ALA A 44 30.16 18.55 -30.72
C ALA A 44 29.08 18.24 -29.69
N ARG A 45 28.61 19.25 -28.94
CA ARG A 45 27.50 19.18 -27.98
C ARG A 45 26.20 18.76 -28.66
N MET A 46 25.84 19.36 -29.80
CA MET A 46 24.66 18.96 -30.57
C MET A 46 24.74 17.49 -31.04
N LYS A 47 25.89 17.05 -31.56
CA LYS A 47 26.07 15.66 -32.03
C LYS A 47 26.20 14.65 -30.89
N GLY A 48 26.66 15.06 -29.71
CA GLY A 48 26.84 14.24 -28.52
C GLY A 48 25.64 14.31 -27.60
N ALA A 49 25.55 15.38 -26.81
CA ALA A 49 24.49 15.64 -25.84
C ALA A 49 23.10 15.68 -26.49
N GLY A 50 22.93 16.31 -27.66
CA GLY A 50 21.64 16.30 -28.38
C GLY A 50 21.18 14.88 -28.78
N LYS A 51 22.11 14.01 -29.17
CA LYS A 51 21.80 12.57 -29.38
C LYS A 51 21.50 11.86 -28.07
N LEU A 52 22.13 12.24 -26.97
CA LEU A 52 21.88 11.65 -25.66
C LEU A 52 20.46 12.01 -25.16
N VAL A 53 20.03 13.26 -25.32
CA VAL A 53 18.66 13.74 -25.10
C VAL A 53 17.66 12.94 -25.94
N THR A 54 17.89 12.81 -27.25
CA THR A 54 17.02 12.01 -28.15
C THR A 54 16.95 10.54 -27.72
N LYS A 55 18.08 9.98 -27.30
CA LYS A 55 18.13 8.61 -26.78
C LYS A 55 17.34 8.47 -25.48
N LYS A 56 17.49 9.41 -24.54
CA LYS A 56 16.75 9.43 -23.28
C LYS A 56 15.24 9.42 -23.53
N LEU A 57 14.76 10.34 -24.38
CA LEU A 57 13.37 10.37 -24.84
C LEU A 57 12.90 9.02 -25.41
N LYS A 58 13.70 8.43 -26.32
CA LYS A 58 13.40 7.11 -26.89
C LYS A 58 13.38 6.01 -25.83
N ARG A 59 14.29 6.02 -24.86
CA ARG A 59 14.36 5.01 -23.78
C ARG A 59 13.18 5.13 -22.83
N ARG A 60 12.79 6.35 -22.45
CA ARG A 60 11.57 6.63 -21.66
C ARG A 60 10.34 6.06 -22.35
N ARG A 61 10.11 6.40 -23.61
CA ARG A 61 8.95 5.93 -24.39
C ARG A 61 8.93 4.41 -24.61
N THR A 62 10.08 3.76 -24.63
CA THR A 62 10.19 2.31 -24.89
C THR A 62 10.46 1.49 -23.63
N SER A 63 10.39 2.10 -22.44
CA SER A 63 10.68 1.48 -21.15
C SER A 63 12.02 0.72 -21.13
N LYS A 64 13.08 1.35 -21.66
CA LYS A 64 14.44 0.77 -21.78
C LYS A 64 15.50 1.65 -21.13
N MET A 65 15.19 2.23 -19.97
CA MET A 65 16.10 3.14 -19.27
C MET A 65 17.36 2.45 -18.75
N ASP A 66 17.35 1.13 -18.58
CA ASP A 66 18.51 0.30 -18.23
C ASP A 66 19.65 0.41 -19.26
N LYS A 67 19.32 0.77 -20.51
CA LYS A 67 20.32 0.99 -21.58
C LYS A 67 20.90 2.40 -21.59
N PHE A 68 20.34 3.33 -20.81
CA PHE A 68 20.71 4.74 -20.85
C PHE A 68 22.10 5.01 -20.27
N ALA A 69 22.49 4.35 -19.17
CA ALA A 69 23.83 4.47 -18.61
C ALA A 69 24.94 4.17 -19.64
N LYS A 70 24.75 3.11 -20.45
CA LYS A 70 25.65 2.79 -21.57
C LYS A 70 25.64 3.83 -22.69
N ASP A 71 24.50 4.48 -22.91
CA ASP A 71 24.38 5.58 -23.87
C ASP A 71 25.09 6.85 -23.37
N GLN A 72 25.02 7.15 -22.07
CA GLN A 72 25.68 8.27 -21.38
C GLN A 72 27.20 8.09 -21.32
N ALA A 73 27.70 6.90 -20.93
CA ALA A 73 29.14 6.61 -20.89
C ALA A 73 29.83 6.74 -22.26
N LYS A 74 29.09 6.56 -23.36
CA LYS A 74 29.59 6.74 -24.73
C LYS A 74 29.62 8.20 -25.18
N CYS A 75 29.03 9.12 -24.44
CA CYS A 75 28.87 10.50 -24.85
C CYS A 75 30.19 11.29 -24.78
N PRO A 76 30.96 11.29 -23.67
CA PRO A 76 32.23 12.03 -23.58
C PRO A 76 33.21 11.64 -24.69
N VAL A 77 33.43 10.34 -24.87
CA VAL A 77 34.30 9.77 -25.93
C VAL A 77 33.94 10.26 -27.34
N LYS A 78 32.67 10.58 -27.60
CA LYS A 78 32.24 11.12 -28.90
C LYS A 78 32.42 12.63 -29.01
N VAL A 79 32.26 13.35 -27.91
CA VAL A 79 32.44 14.81 -27.84
C VAL A 79 33.92 15.14 -27.94
N ASP A 80 34.77 14.45 -27.17
CA ASP A 80 36.23 14.69 -27.11
C ASP A 80 36.92 14.42 -28.45
N LYS A 81 36.36 13.53 -29.29
CA LYS A 81 36.86 13.29 -30.66
C LYS A 81 36.65 14.46 -31.62
N LYS A 82 36.00 15.54 -31.20
CA LYS A 82 35.67 16.71 -32.04
C LYS A 82 36.45 17.97 -31.69
N GLY A 83 37.32 17.93 -30.67
CA GLY A 83 38.18 19.04 -30.28
C GLY A 83 38.50 18.98 -28.78
N ALA A 84 39.19 20.02 -28.27
CA ALA A 84 39.42 20.21 -26.84
C ALA A 84 38.13 20.68 -26.13
N CYS A 85 37.11 19.85 -26.16
CA CYS A 85 35.85 20.07 -25.47
C CYS A 85 35.82 19.21 -24.21
N ASP A 86 35.29 19.74 -23.11
CA ASP A 86 35.04 18.94 -21.90
C ASP A 86 33.79 18.09 -22.10
N GLY A 87 33.97 16.91 -22.72
CA GLY A 87 32.88 15.99 -23.01
C GLY A 87 32.18 15.47 -21.76
N ALA A 88 32.88 15.39 -20.62
CA ALA A 88 32.28 14.95 -19.36
C ALA A 88 31.24 15.97 -18.89
N THR A 89 31.61 17.25 -18.79
CA THR A 89 30.70 18.33 -18.43
C THR A 89 29.56 18.48 -19.43
N ILE A 90 29.85 18.37 -20.74
CA ILE A 90 28.83 18.44 -21.79
C ILE A 90 27.78 17.32 -21.69
N CYS A 91 28.17 16.13 -21.23
CA CYS A 91 27.32 14.94 -21.20
C CYS A 91 26.73 14.63 -19.81
N ALA A 92 27.00 15.45 -18.79
CA ALA A 92 26.53 15.24 -17.42
C ALA A 92 25.03 15.52 -17.23
N ALA A 93 24.44 16.41 -18.04
CA ALA A 93 23.06 16.87 -17.87
C ALA A 93 22.19 16.65 -19.13
N PRO A 94 22.03 15.42 -19.66
CA PRO A 94 21.11 15.19 -20.76
C PRO A 94 19.67 15.38 -20.29
N GLY A 95 19.19 16.63 -20.38
CA GLY A 95 17.81 17.07 -20.17
C GLY A 95 17.18 16.53 -18.90
N ALA A 96 17.50 17.11 -17.74
CA ALA A 96 16.74 16.87 -16.50
C ALA A 96 15.24 17.15 -16.73
N TRP A 97 14.92 18.18 -17.53
CA TRP A 97 13.57 18.50 -17.96
C TRP A 97 12.84 17.34 -18.68
N ILE A 98 13.54 16.41 -19.35
CA ILE A 98 12.85 15.24 -19.96
C ILE A 98 12.17 14.40 -18.89
N ASP A 99 12.78 14.29 -17.72
CA ASP A 99 12.22 13.51 -16.62
C ASP A 99 11.04 14.24 -15.96
N SER A 100 10.91 15.57 -16.13
CA SER A 100 9.82 16.36 -15.57
C SER A 100 8.63 16.55 -16.51
N ILE A 101 8.73 16.18 -17.78
CA ILE A 101 7.68 16.49 -18.79
C ILE A 101 7.08 15.27 -19.49
N LEU A 102 7.68 14.08 -19.33
CA LEU A 102 7.16 12.86 -19.93
C LEU A 102 6.55 11.97 -18.85
N PRO A 103 5.33 11.46 -19.06
CA PRO A 103 4.78 10.45 -18.18
C PRO A 103 5.70 9.23 -18.19
N VAL A 104 5.96 8.68 -17.01
CA VAL A 104 6.80 7.51 -16.87
C VAL A 104 5.92 6.28 -16.99
N VAL A 105 6.00 5.60 -18.13
CA VAL A 105 5.24 4.39 -18.42
C VAL A 105 6.15 3.17 -18.46
N LEU A 106 5.77 2.13 -17.73
CA LEU A 106 6.39 0.81 -17.73
C LEU A 106 5.53 -0.14 -18.54
N GLY A 107 5.90 -0.33 -19.82
CA GLY A 107 5.34 -1.44 -20.60
C GLY A 107 5.88 -2.79 -20.14
N LYS A 108 5.28 -3.88 -20.62
CA LYS A 108 5.65 -5.27 -20.32
C LYS A 108 7.16 -5.53 -20.35
N GLY A 109 7.71 -5.98 -19.23
CA GLY A 109 9.14 -6.28 -19.07
C GLY A 109 10.06 -5.05 -19.15
N GLY A 110 9.48 -3.85 -19.17
CA GLY A 110 10.18 -2.58 -19.25
C GLY A 110 10.87 -2.19 -17.94
N TYR A 111 11.75 -1.20 -18.05
CA TYR A 111 12.48 -0.62 -16.93
C TYR A 111 12.52 0.90 -17.01
N GLN A 112 12.27 1.56 -15.88
CA GLN A 112 12.32 3.01 -15.69
C GLN A 112 13.20 3.36 -14.49
N LEU A 113 13.73 4.59 -14.49
CA LEU A 113 14.51 5.15 -13.39
C LEU A 113 13.80 6.41 -12.89
N LEU A 114 13.66 6.52 -11.58
CA LEU A 114 13.10 7.68 -10.88
C LEU A 114 14.21 8.31 -10.03
N PRO A 115 14.74 9.48 -10.38
CA PRO A 115 15.74 10.16 -9.56
C PRO A 115 15.10 10.76 -8.31
N PHE A 116 15.84 10.78 -7.21
CA PHE A 116 15.48 11.52 -5.99
C PHE A 116 16.75 11.98 -5.26
N THR A 117 16.59 12.88 -4.29
CA THR A 117 17.71 13.40 -3.49
C THR A 117 17.45 13.12 -2.02
N ALA A 118 18.40 12.46 -1.36
CA ALA A 118 18.46 12.33 0.09
C ALA A 118 19.16 13.58 0.67
N PRO A 119 18.45 14.44 1.42
CA PRO A 119 19.06 15.68 1.95
C PRO A 119 20.07 15.39 3.07
N VAL A 120 19.91 14.26 3.76
CA VAL A 120 20.73 13.77 4.85
C VAL A 120 21.00 12.28 4.64
N ALA A 121 21.96 11.73 5.39
CA ALA A 121 22.13 10.28 5.48
C ALA A 121 21.19 9.72 6.55
N GLY A 122 20.68 8.51 6.35
CA GLY A 122 19.74 7.89 7.26
C GLY A 122 18.94 6.77 6.61
N GLU A 123 17.83 6.40 7.22
CA GLU A 123 16.96 5.34 6.73
C GLU A 123 15.86 5.92 5.82
N GLY A 124 15.72 5.37 4.62
CA GLY A 124 14.85 5.92 3.58
C GLY A 124 13.53 5.19 3.43
N LYS A 125 12.47 5.93 3.10
CA LYS A 125 11.19 5.41 2.59
C LYS A 125 10.69 6.27 1.43
N VAL A 126 9.81 5.71 0.60
CA VAL A 126 9.22 6.44 -0.53
C VAL A 126 7.73 6.14 -0.67
N ARG A 127 6.99 7.16 -1.08
CA ARG A 127 5.64 7.02 -1.65
C ARG A 127 5.70 7.14 -3.16
N LEU A 128 5.22 6.10 -3.86
CA LEU A 128 5.12 6.03 -5.31
C LEU A 128 3.64 5.96 -5.71
N THR A 129 3.14 6.97 -6.43
CA THR A 129 1.77 6.96 -6.94
C THR A 129 1.74 6.25 -8.29
N LEU A 130 1.12 5.07 -8.33
CA LEU A 130 1.10 4.17 -9.49
C LEU A 130 -0.32 3.80 -9.89
N SER A 131 -0.52 3.51 -11.18
CA SER A 131 -1.73 2.87 -11.73
C SER A 131 -1.35 1.83 -12.78
N ALA A 132 -2.25 0.89 -13.06
CA ALA A 132 -2.09 -0.17 -14.05
C ALA A 132 -3.27 -0.17 -15.04
N GLU A 133 -2.96 -0.02 -16.33
CA GLU A 133 -3.92 0.23 -17.42
C GLU A 133 -5.08 -0.77 -17.51
N SER A 134 -4.84 -2.04 -17.20
CA SER A 134 -5.83 -3.09 -17.38
C SER A 134 -5.84 -4.12 -16.25
N ALA A 135 -5.15 -3.84 -15.14
CA ALA A 135 -5.25 -4.67 -13.95
C ALA A 135 -6.53 -4.32 -13.18
N ASP A 136 -7.15 -5.30 -12.54
CA ASP A 136 -8.30 -5.11 -11.67
C ASP A 136 -8.43 -6.31 -10.73
N TRP A 137 -8.30 -6.06 -9.43
CA TRP A 137 -8.35 -7.06 -8.36
C TRP A 137 -9.65 -7.89 -8.36
N SER A 138 -10.74 -7.38 -8.94
CA SER A 138 -12.01 -8.14 -9.04
C SER A 138 -12.02 -9.22 -10.12
N PHE A 139 -11.04 -9.23 -11.03
CA PHE A 139 -11.02 -10.15 -12.18
C PHE A 139 -9.89 -11.16 -12.07
N ARG A 140 -10.25 -12.43 -12.17
CA ARG A 140 -9.29 -13.54 -12.22
C ARG A 140 -8.30 -13.35 -13.36
N GLU A 141 -7.04 -13.66 -13.10
CA GLU A 141 -5.90 -13.56 -14.02
C GLU A 141 -5.55 -12.13 -14.46
N ARG A 142 -6.15 -11.11 -13.85
CA ARG A 142 -5.91 -9.69 -14.12
C ARG A 142 -5.71 -8.87 -12.86
N GLU A 143 -5.47 -9.52 -11.72
CA GLU A 143 -5.54 -8.90 -10.40
C GLU A 143 -4.53 -7.76 -10.23
N SER A 144 -3.30 -7.96 -10.70
CA SER A 144 -2.21 -7.00 -10.45
C SER A 144 -1.11 -7.00 -11.50
N VAL A 145 -0.27 -5.97 -11.42
CA VAL A 145 1.07 -5.96 -12.03
C VAL A 145 2.12 -5.96 -10.93
N VAL A 146 3.10 -6.86 -11.02
CA VAL A 146 4.23 -6.88 -10.08
C VAL A 146 5.40 -6.10 -10.66
N LEU A 147 5.93 -5.16 -9.90
CA LEU A 147 7.16 -4.45 -10.19
C LEU A 147 8.29 -4.96 -9.29
N ASP A 148 9.45 -5.29 -9.85
CA ASP A 148 10.68 -5.33 -9.05
C ASP A 148 11.20 -3.90 -8.89
N TYR A 149 11.68 -3.54 -7.70
CA TYR A 149 12.35 -2.27 -7.50
C TYR A 149 13.74 -2.41 -6.87
N ASP A 150 14.59 -1.47 -7.26
CA ASP A 150 15.99 -1.38 -6.83
C ASP A 150 16.31 0.06 -6.41
N VAL A 151 17.26 0.22 -5.49
CA VAL A 151 17.83 1.51 -5.11
C VAL A 151 19.29 1.50 -5.56
N ASP A 152 19.63 2.43 -6.45
CA ASP A 152 20.95 2.51 -7.09
C ASP A 152 21.44 1.19 -7.71
N GLY A 153 20.51 0.40 -8.26
CA GLY A 153 20.79 -0.89 -8.86
C GLY A 153 20.87 -2.06 -7.88
N VAL A 154 20.72 -1.82 -6.57
CA VAL A 154 20.63 -2.87 -5.54
C VAL A 154 19.15 -3.27 -5.37
N PRO A 155 18.77 -4.53 -5.67
CA PRO A 155 17.39 -4.98 -5.52
C PRO A 155 16.93 -4.91 -4.05
N VAL A 156 15.79 -4.28 -3.81
CA VAL A 156 15.20 -4.16 -2.46
C VAL A 156 14.01 -5.10 -2.33
N GLY A 157 13.03 -5.02 -3.25
CA GLY A 157 11.83 -5.84 -3.17
C GLY A 157 10.90 -5.74 -4.38
N GLN A 158 9.65 -6.12 -4.16
CA GLN A 158 8.56 -6.06 -5.13
C GLN A 158 7.43 -5.16 -4.65
N ILE A 159 6.74 -4.53 -5.61
CA ILE A 159 5.49 -3.80 -5.42
C ILE A 159 4.42 -4.53 -6.24
N VAL A 160 3.30 -4.87 -5.61
CA VAL A 160 2.13 -5.42 -6.28
C VAL A 160 1.16 -4.27 -6.54
N VAL A 161 1.08 -3.82 -7.79
CA VAL A 161 0.15 -2.75 -8.21
C VAL A 161 -1.25 -3.36 -8.31
N HIS A 162 -1.96 -3.36 -7.19
CA HIS A 162 -3.24 -4.04 -6.97
C HIS A 162 -4.49 -3.21 -7.31
N ASN A 163 -4.42 -1.87 -7.34
CA ASN A 163 -5.62 -1.03 -7.50
C ASN A 163 -5.92 -0.62 -8.95
N GLY A 164 -5.39 -1.36 -9.93
CA GLY A 164 -5.74 -1.17 -11.33
C GLY A 164 -5.52 0.25 -11.85
N GLU A 165 -6.49 0.75 -12.63
CA GLU A 165 -6.45 2.08 -13.25
C GLU A 165 -6.50 3.24 -12.25
N SER A 166 -6.84 2.99 -10.99
CA SER A 166 -6.90 4.01 -9.96
C SER A 166 -5.49 4.36 -9.45
N ALA A 167 -5.09 5.61 -9.62
CA ALA A 167 -3.86 6.15 -9.05
C ALA A 167 -3.81 5.90 -7.53
N THR A 168 -2.81 5.15 -7.08
CA THR A 168 -2.71 4.67 -5.70
C THR A 168 -1.29 4.84 -5.17
N ASP A 169 -1.18 5.24 -3.91
CA ASP A 169 0.09 5.41 -3.23
C ASP A 169 0.62 4.07 -2.71
N TYR A 170 1.78 3.66 -3.20
CA TYR A 170 2.53 2.51 -2.71
C TYR A 170 3.69 3.01 -1.85
N ARG A 171 3.72 2.58 -0.58
CA ARG A 171 4.71 3.00 0.42
C ARG A 171 5.72 1.89 0.67
N VAL A 172 6.97 2.12 0.28
CA VAL A 172 8.04 1.13 0.41
C VAL A 172 9.29 1.71 1.05
N MET A 173 10.07 0.87 1.71
CA MET A 173 11.38 1.22 2.25
C MET A 173 12.41 1.32 1.13
N LEU A 174 13.41 2.17 1.34
CA LEU A 174 14.57 2.31 0.45
C LEU A 174 15.84 1.71 1.06
N GLY A 175 15.85 1.45 2.37
CA GLY A 175 17.06 1.07 3.11
C GLY A 175 17.87 2.29 3.56
N GLU A 176 19.08 2.01 4.07
CA GLU A 176 20.07 3.02 4.42
C GLU A 176 20.54 3.81 3.19
N LEU A 177 20.52 5.14 3.29
CA LEU A 177 20.92 6.06 2.24
C LEU A 177 22.02 7.01 2.75
N THR A 178 22.96 7.32 1.86
CA THR A 178 23.87 8.45 2.05
C THR A 178 23.18 9.76 1.69
N ALA A 179 23.68 10.91 2.17
CA ALA A 179 23.23 12.19 1.63
C ALA A 179 23.66 12.34 0.17
N GLY A 180 22.75 12.74 -0.72
CA GLY A 180 23.06 12.99 -2.13
C GLY A 180 22.00 12.52 -3.12
N GLN A 181 22.44 12.29 -4.36
CA GLN A 181 21.59 11.87 -5.46
C GLN A 181 21.46 10.35 -5.51
N HIS A 182 20.24 9.87 -5.64
CA HIS A 182 19.89 8.46 -5.68
C HIS A 182 18.88 8.18 -6.79
N THR A 183 18.68 6.90 -7.08
CA THR A 183 17.73 6.42 -8.08
C THR A 183 16.91 5.24 -7.57
N ILE A 184 15.62 5.28 -7.87
CA ILE A 184 14.73 4.12 -7.77
C ILE A 184 14.58 3.52 -9.16
N GLY A 185 15.02 2.29 -9.33
CA GLY A 185 14.76 1.49 -10.52
C GLY A 185 13.43 0.76 -10.39
N LEU A 186 12.58 0.82 -11.42
CA LEU A 186 11.34 0.06 -11.48
C LEU A 186 11.36 -0.85 -12.70
N ARG A 187 11.07 -2.15 -12.52
CA ARG A 187 10.99 -3.15 -13.58
C ARG A 187 9.64 -3.85 -13.56
N HIS A 188 8.93 -3.84 -14.68
CA HIS A 188 7.74 -4.68 -14.81
C HIS A 188 8.12 -6.17 -14.83
N ASN A 189 7.73 -6.92 -13.81
CA ASN A 189 8.02 -8.35 -13.68
C ASN A 189 6.91 -9.20 -14.31
N LYS A 190 6.91 -9.24 -15.64
CA LYS A 190 5.91 -9.97 -16.43
C LYS A 190 5.81 -11.48 -16.16
N ARG A 191 6.74 -12.07 -15.41
CA ARG A 191 6.75 -13.51 -15.12
C ARG A 191 5.81 -13.88 -13.98
N ILE A 192 5.64 -12.98 -13.02
CA ILE A 192 4.83 -13.21 -11.82
C ILE A 192 3.62 -12.27 -11.74
N SER A 193 3.48 -11.32 -12.69
CA SER A 193 2.29 -10.49 -12.82
C SER A 193 1.12 -11.29 -13.42
N PRO A 194 -0.07 -11.32 -12.80
CA PRO A 194 -1.28 -11.81 -13.44
C PRO A 194 -1.62 -11.00 -14.70
N ALA A 195 -1.74 -9.67 -14.56
CA ALA A 195 -2.01 -8.75 -15.67
C ALA A 195 -0.73 -8.40 -16.46
N ASN A 196 0.02 -9.40 -16.94
CA ASN A 196 1.38 -9.22 -17.45
C ASN A 196 1.56 -8.35 -18.72
N ASP A 197 0.47 -8.02 -19.41
CA ASP A 197 0.44 -7.12 -20.56
C ASP A 197 0.01 -5.69 -20.20
N SER A 198 -0.47 -5.46 -18.97
CA SER A 198 -0.91 -4.15 -18.49
C SER A 198 0.28 -3.21 -18.34
N ALA A 199 0.21 -2.02 -18.95
CA ALA A 199 1.18 -0.97 -18.67
C ALA A 199 0.99 -0.46 -17.23
N VAL A 200 2.08 -0.04 -16.60
CA VAL A 200 2.04 0.69 -15.33
C VAL A 200 2.45 2.13 -15.56
N PHE A 201 1.67 3.06 -15.03
CA PHE A 201 1.95 4.50 -15.04
C PHE A 201 2.51 4.90 -13.68
N VAL A 202 3.54 5.73 -13.70
CA VAL A 202 3.98 6.48 -12.52
C VAL A 202 3.37 7.86 -12.66
N GLU A 203 2.41 8.16 -11.80
CA GLU A 203 1.55 9.35 -11.90
C GLU A 203 2.27 10.60 -11.41
N ASP A 204 3.08 10.45 -10.35
CA ASP A 204 3.76 11.54 -9.67
C ASP A 204 5.26 11.29 -9.47
N ALA A 205 6.00 12.36 -9.18
CA ALA A 205 7.40 12.24 -8.76
C ALA A 205 7.50 11.46 -7.43
N PRO A 206 8.57 10.65 -7.24
CA PRO A 206 8.73 9.91 -6.00
C PRO A 206 8.86 10.86 -4.81
N LEU A 207 8.05 10.63 -3.76
CA LEU A 207 8.13 11.39 -2.52
C LEU A 207 8.94 10.59 -1.52
N ALA A 208 10.26 10.76 -1.60
CA ALA A 208 11.22 10.10 -0.73
C ALA A 208 11.45 10.92 0.55
N GLU A 209 11.50 10.22 1.68
CA GLU A 209 11.82 10.75 2.99
C GLU A 209 13.01 9.96 3.54
N VAL A 210 13.95 10.66 4.20
CA VAL A 210 15.10 10.05 4.86
C VAL A 210 15.12 10.52 6.30
N ILE A 211 15.05 9.57 7.24
CA ILE A 211 15.05 9.84 8.67
C ILE A 211 16.48 9.66 9.17
N ALA A 212 17.07 10.70 9.77
CA ALA A 212 18.44 10.64 10.23
C ALA A 212 18.56 9.85 11.54
N PRO A 213 19.74 9.26 11.84
CA PRO A 213 19.98 8.61 13.12
C PRO A 213 19.70 9.55 14.30
N GLY A 214 18.85 9.10 15.22
CA GLY A 214 18.44 9.86 16.41
C GLY A 214 17.19 10.72 16.24
N ASP A 215 16.65 10.86 15.02
CA ASP A 215 15.35 11.49 14.81
C ASP A 215 14.20 10.54 15.17
N PRO A 216 13.04 11.06 15.60
CA PRO A 216 11.84 10.25 15.82
C PRO A 216 11.50 9.39 14.58
N GLY A 217 11.16 8.12 14.81
CA GLY A 217 10.83 7.17 13.75
C GLY A 217 12.02 6.47 13.10
N TYR A 218 13.27 6.87 13.39
CA TYR A 218 14.45 6.23 12.80
C TYR A 218 14.53 4.74 13.14
N ASP A 219 14.37 4.39 14.42
CA ASP A 219 14.43 3.00 14.90
C ASP A 219 13.24 2.16 14.41
N ALA A 220 12.06 2.78 14.37
CA ALA A 220 10.84 2.17 13.85
C ALA A 220 10.94 1.86 12.35
N LEU A 221 11.73 2.63 11.59
CA LEU A 221 11.94 2.39 10.16
C LEU A 221 13.12 1.42 9.91
N ARG A 222 14.28 1.63 10.55
CA ARG A 222 15.50 0.86 10.25
C ARG A 222 15.42 -0.61 10.66
N PHE A 223 14.56 -0.93 11.62
CA PHE A 223 14.32 -2.31 12.05
C PHE A 223 12.99 -2.87 11.54
N ALA A 224 12.30 -2.14 10.65
CA ALA A 224 11.07 -2.64 10.06
C ALA A 224 11.33 -3.93 9.24
N PRO A 225 10.48 -4.97 9.35
CA PRO A 225 10.77 -6.25 8.71
C PRO A 225 10.59 -6.23 7.20
N LEU A 226 11.35 -7.08 6.50
CA LEU A 226 11.04 -7.49 5.12
C LEU A 226 10.27 -8.81 5.14
N LEU A 227 9.14 -8.85 4.45
CA LEU A 227 8.30 -10.04 4.33
C LEU A 227 8.56 -10.76 3.01
N LEU A 228 9.00 -12.02 3.08
CA LEU A 228 9.02 -12.94 1.95
C LEU A 228 7.62 -13.54 1.79
N GLY A 229 6.95 -13.21 0.69
CA GLY A 229 5.57 -13.57 0.43
C GLY A 229 5.36 -15.01 -0.02
N ILE A 230 4.10 -15.41 -0.16
CA ILE A 230 3.67 -16.65 -0.79
C ILE A 230 3.76 -16.51 -2.31
N ASP A 231 4.40 -17.47 -2.96
CA ASP A 231 4.53 -17.51 -4.42
C ASP A 231 4.56 -18.94 -4.96
N GLY A 232 4.19 -19.10 -6.24
CA GLY A 232 4.08 -20.43 -6.85
C GLY A 232 5.41 -21.17 -7.12
N ARG A 233 6.57 -20.54 -6.89
CA ARG A 233 7.89 -21.08 -7.25
C ARG A 233 8.78 -21.36 -6.04
N LEU A 234 9.01 -20.39 -5.17
CA LEU A 234 9.98 -20.53 -4.06
C LEU A 234 9.29 -20.73 -2.71
N ASN A 235 8.12 -20.13 -2.49
CA ASN A 235 7.33 -20.29 -1.27
C ASN A 235 5.88 -20.75 -1.55
N PRO A 236 5.65 -21.96 -2.10
CA PRO A 236 4.30 -22.42 -2.36
C PRO A 236 3.60 -22.83 -1.06
N VAL A 237 2.43 -22.25 -0.82
CA VAL A 237 1.48 -22.71 0.21
C VAL A 237 0.36 -23.48 -0.49
N LEU A 238 0.01 -24.65 0.05
CA LEU A 238 -0.96 -25.55 -0.58
C LEU A 238 -2.31 -24.84 -0.78
N SER A 239 -2.83 -24.90 -2.01
CA SER A 239 -4.11 -24.30 -2.41
C SER A 239 -4.17 -22.76 -2.37
N HIS A 240 -3.08 -22.07 -2.04
CA HIS A 240 -3.02 -20.61 -2.02
C HIS A 240 -2.44 -20.07 -3.34
N PRO A 241 -3.07 -19.05 -3.99
CA PRO A 241 -2.66 -18.59 -5.32
C PRO A 241 -1.43 -17.66 -5.33
N GLY A 242 -1.04 -17.12 -4.16
CA GLY A 242 0.15 -16.30 -3.95
C GLY A 242 -0.15 -14.79 -3.93
N ASN A 243 0.78 -14.01 -3.36
CA ASN A 243 0.54 -12.60 -3.01
C ASN A 243 0.40 -11.62 -4.20
N ALA A 244 0.59 -12.10 -5.43
CA ALA A 244 0.26 -11.32 -6.63
C ALA A 244 -1.24 -11.42 -7.00
N VAL A 245 -1.99 -12.34 -6.39
CA VAL A 245 -3.39 -12.69 -6.74
C VAL A 245 -4.33 -12.58 -5.53
N SER A 246 -3.85 -12.94 -4.34
CA SER A 246 -4.61 -13.01 -3.10
C SER A 246 -3.70 -12.65 -1.93
N ASP A 247 -4.24 -12.14 -0.84
CA ASP A 247 -3.47 -11.92 0.40
C ASP A 247 -2.27 -11.00 0.15
N VAL A 248 -2.44 -9.92 -0.61
CA VAL A 248 -1.35 -8.95 -0.81
C VAL A 248 -1.13 -8.18 0.49
N PRO A 249 0.11 -7.98 0.97
CA PRO A 249 0.38 -7.07 2.08
C PRO A 249 -0.01 -5.64 1.68
N LEU A 250 -0.94 -5.02 2.41
CA LEU A 250 -1.49 -3.71 2.08
C LEU A 250 -0.94 -2.62 3.00
N VAL A 251 -1.01 -2.86 4.31
CA VAL A 251 -0.60 -1.90 5.33
C VAL A 251 0.31 -2.60 6.31
N THR A 252 1.40 -1.94 6.67
CA THR A 252 2.09 -2.25 7.91
C THR A 252 2.15 -1.01 8.79
N TYR A 253 1.94 -1.20 10.08
CA TYR A 253 2.12 -0.14 11.05
C TYR A 253 2.95 -0.63 12.24
N VAL A 254 3.50 0.33 12.97
CA VAL A 254 4.38 0.09 14.11
C VAL A 254 3.92 0.88 15.33
N THR A 255 3.80 0.17 16.46
CA THR A 255 3.58 0.75 17.78
C THR A 255 4.91 0.73 18.54
N ALA A 256 5.38 1.89 18.98
CA ALA A 256 6.50 1.99 19.91
C ALA A 256 6.00 1.82 21.35
N LEU A 257 6.51 0.83 22.06
CA LEU A 257 6.13 0.49 23.44
C LEU A 257 7.33 0.74 24.36
N PRO A 258 7.39 1.91 25.04
CA PRO A 258 8.51 2.24 25.92
C PRO A 258 8.57 1.30 27.13
N GLY A 259 9.76 0.79 27.41
CA GLY A 259 10.10 -0.04 28.56
C GLY A 259 11.23 0.55 29.38
N THR A 260 11.69 -0.17 30.40
CA THR A 260 12.85 0.27 31.19
C THR A 260 14.14 -0.08 30.47
N GLY A 261 14.86 0.93 29.95
CA GLY A 261 16.15 0.75 29.28
C GLY A 261 16.06 0.32 27.80
N MET A 262 14.84 0.21 27.27
CA MET A 262 14.55 -0.24 25.91
C MET A 262 13.18 0.25 25.43
N THR A 263 12.96 0.21 24.12
CA THR A 263 11.66 0.34 23.46
C THR A 263 11.40 -0.90 22.62
N THR A 264 10.20 -1.48 22.75
CA THR A 264 9.74 -2.55 21.86
C THR A 264 8.95 -1.94 20.72
N TYR A 265 9.38 -2.15 19.48
CA TYR A 265 8.62 -1.83 18.28
C TYR A 265 7.81 -3.05 17.86
N ARG A 266 6.49 -2.98 18.01
CA ARG A 266 5.56 -4.03 17.58
C ARG A 266 5.03 -3.69 16.20
N TYR A 267 5.31 -4.54 15.23
CA TYR A 267 4.84 -4.39 13.85
C TYR A 267 3.58 -5.23 13.62
N VAL A 268 2.60 -4.61 12.99
CA VAL A 268 1.34 -5.23 12.57
C VAL A 268 1.25 -5.15 11.06
N MET A 269 0.76 -6.20 10.43
CA MET A 269 0.52 -6.28 9.00
C MET A 269 -0.95 -6.53 8.73
N ILE A 270 -1.47 -5.90 7.69
CA ILE A 270 -2.80 -6.10 7.15
C ILE A 270 -2.66 -6.67 5.74
N TRP A 271 -3.15 -7.88 5.53
CA TRP A 271 -3.25 -8.52 4.21
C TRP A 271 -4.65 -8.33 3.63
N SER A 272 -4.77 -8.37 2.31
CA SER A 272 -6.04 -8.14 1.62
C SER A 272 -7.15 -9.17 1.90
N ASN A 273 -6.79 -10.33 2.44
CA ASN A 273 -7.70 -11.44 2.68
C ASN A 273 -7.30 -12.18 3.95
N GLU A 274 -8.28 -12.78 4.59
CA GLU A 274 -8.16 -13.86 5.55
C GLU A 274 -8.80 -15.06 4.86
N ASP A 275 -8.00 -15.97 4.31
CA ASP A 275 -8.47 -17.18 3.63
C ASP A 275 -8.07 -18.49 4.36
N GLY A 276 -7.20 -18.38 5.36
CA GLY A 276 -6.93 -19.37 6.39
C GLY A 276 -7.93 -19.31 7.55
N GLY A 277 -7.82 -20.25 8.50
CA GLY A 277 -8.47 -20.12 9.81
C GLY A 277 -9.97 -19.76 9.78
N THR A 278 -10.29 -18.54 10.24
CA THR A 278 -11.67 -18.02 10.31
C THR A 278 -12.19 -17.59 8.94
N GLY A 279 -11.28 -17.24 8.03
CA GLY A 279 -11.50 -16.84 6.64
C GLY A 279 -12.24 -17.83 5.75
N VAL A 280 -12.30 -19.10 6.17
CA VAL A 280 -13.18 -20.12 5.57
C VAL A 280 -14.67 -19.73 5.67
N TYR A 281 -15.02 -18.82 6.58
CA TYR A 281 -16.36 -18.31 6.84
C TYR A 281 -16.39 -16.77 6.74
N PRO A 282 -16.41 -16.18 5.53
CA PRO A 282 -16.39 -14.72 5.35
C PRO A 282 -17.57 -14.01 6.03
N GLU A 283 -18.71 -14.70 6.21
CA GLU A 283 -19.85 -14.17 6.97
C GLU A 283 -19.52 -13.96 8.46
N VAL A 284 -18.65 -14.80 9.04
CA VAL A 284 -18.16 -14.63 10.40
C VAL A 284 -17.20 -13.46 10.47
N MET A 285 -16.35 -13.31 9.44
CA MET A 285 -15.37 -12.22 9.38
C MET A 285 -16.04 -10.83 9.41
N LEU A 286 -17.06 -10.62 8.56
CA LEU A 286 -17.84 -9.37 8.58
C LEU A 286 -18.63 -9.21 9.89
N ALA A 287 -19.28 -10.27 10.38
CA ALA A 287 -20.10 -10.19 11.60
C ALA A 287 -19.28 -9.93 12.88
N HIS A 288 -18.05 -10.45 12.98
CA HIS A 288 -17.22 -10.36 14.18
C HIS A 288 -16.17 -9.25 14.15
N TYR A 289 -15.63 -8.96 12.97
CA TYR A 289 -14.48 -8.05 12.82
C TYR A 289 -14.79 -6.86 11.92
N GLY A 290 -15.88 -6.89 11.15
CA GLY A 290 -16.21 -5.82 10.21
C GLY A 290 -15.26 -5.74 9.03
N ARG A 291 -14.59 -6.83 8.67
CA ARG A 291 -13.62 -6.92 7.58
C ARG A 291 -13.47 -8.36 7.11
N THR A 292 -12.90 -8.56 5.92
CA THR A 292 -12.40 -9.87 5.45
C THR A 292 -10.89 -9.86 5.20
N THR A 293 -10.19 -8.78 5.55
CA THR A 293 -8.71 -8.74 5.60
C THR A 293 -8.20 -9.59 6.76
N ASP A 294 -6.94 -10.06 6.67
CA ASP A 294 -6.21 -10.57 7.82
C ASP A 294 -5.41 -9.44 8.49
N ILE A 295 -5.32 -9.45 9.82
CA ILE A 295 -4.56 -8.47 10.60
C ILE A 295 -3.78 -9.22 11.66
N GLU A 296 -2.44 -9.18 11.59
CA GLU A 296 -1.59 -9.85 12.58
C GLU A 296 -0.40 -9.00 13.04
N SER A 297 -0.19 -9.01 14.36
CA SER A 297 1.11 -8.67 14.94
C SER A 297 2.08 -9.77 14.55
N TYR A 298 3.13 -9.41 13.81
CA TYR A 298 3.94 -10.41 13.10
C TYR A 298 5.42 -10.38 13.53
N VAL A 299 5.96 -9.22 13.90
CA VAL A 299 7.33 -9.07 14.42
C VAL A 299 7.35 -8.06 15.56
N GLU A 300 8.16 -8.35 16.58
CA GLU A 300 8.57 -7.40 17.60
C GLU A 300 10.08 -7.21 17.59
N VAL A 301 10.53 -5.97 17.79
CA VAL A 301 11.94 -5.62 17.89
C VAL A 301 12.20 -4.84 19.17
N ASP A 302 13.07 -5.35 20.01
CA ASP A 302 13.53 -4.67 21.23
C ASP A 302 14.82 -3.89 20.92
N VAL A 303 14.80 -2.58 21.19
CA VAL A 303 15.92 -1.67 20.96
C VAL A 303 16.28 -0.98 22.25
N SER A 304 17.57 -0.93 22.60
CA SER A 304 18.03 -0.24 23.81
C SER A 304 17.85 1.28 23.72
N ASP A 305 17.88 1.97 24.86
CA ASP A 305 17.89 3.45 24.88
C ASP A 305 19.12 4.06 24.16
N ALA A 306 20.16 3.26 23.91
CA ALA A 306 21.34 3.67 23.14
C ALA A 306 21.17 3.43 21.62
N GLY A 307 20.07 2.82 21.20
CA GLY A 307 19.80 2.47 19.80
C GLY A 307 20.43 1.13 19.37
N ASP A 308 20.81 0.26 20.29
CA ASP A 308 21.31 -1.08 19.96
C ASP A 308 20.15 -2.07 19.81
N LEU A 309 20.19 -2.91 18.77
CA LEU A 309 19.26 -4.02 18.61
C LEU A 309 19.51 -5.06 19.71
N LEU A 310 18.50 -5.33 20.54
CA LEU A 310 18.60 -6.30 21.64
C LEU A 310 18.05 -7.67 21.25
N GLU A 311 16.85 -7.71 20.69
CA GLU A 311 16.17 -8.94 20.29
C GLU A 311 15.18 -8.66 19.15
N VAL A 312 15.00 -9.63 18.26
CA VAL A 312 13.86 -9.69 17.33
C VAL A 312 13.07 -10.95 17.66
N ARG A 313 11.75 -10.84 17.71
CA ARG A 313 10.82 -11.97 17.87
C ARG A 313 9.79 -11.94 16.75
N TYR A 314 9.26 -13.10 16.38
CA TYR A 314 8.26 -13.23 15.32
C TYR A 314 7.11 -14.12 15.75
N ARG A 315 6.01 -14.11 14.98
CA ARG A 315 4.83 -14.95 15.25
C ARG A 315 4.83 -16.23 14.39
N PRO A 316 5.24 -17.39 14.94
CA PRO A 316 5.26 -18.65 14.19
C PRO A 316 3.91 -19.37 14.16
N ASP A 317 3.07 -19.14 15.16
CA ASP A 317 1.81 -19.84 15.36
C ASP A 317 0.80 -19.02 16.19
N GLU A 318 -0.37 -19.62 16.45
CA GLU A 318 -1.47 -19.00 17.21
C GLU A 318 -1.34 -19.14 18.73
N SER A 319 -0.23 -19.68 19.25
CA SER A 319 -0.06 -19.86 20.70
C SER A 319 0.13 -18.54 21.45
N GLY A 320 0.47 -17.46 20.73
CA GLY A 320 0.86 -16.17 21.29
C GLY A 320 2.29 -16.12 21.84
N VAL A 321 3.06 -17.22 21.72
CA VAL A 321 4.47 -17.25 22.11
C VAL A 321 5.32 -16.75 20.93
N LEU A 322 6.10 -15.70 21.16
CA LEU A 322 7.02 -15.13 20.17
C LEU A 322 8.45 -15.62 20.45
N PRO A 323 8.98 -16.62 19.72
CA PRO A 323 10.37 -17.05 19.87
C PRO A 323 11.36 -16.00 19.33
N PRO A 324 12.63 -16.05 19.77
CA PRO A 324 13.69 -15.24 19.17
C PRO A 324 13.89 -15.59 17.70
N PHE A 325 14.09 -14.57 16.88
CA PHE A 325 14.39 -14.67 15.45
C PHE A 325 15.85 -15.07 15.24
N ALA A 326 16.08 -16.12 14.45
CA ALA A 326 17.41 -16.62 14.09
C ALA A 326 17.74 -16.47 12.59
N GLY A 327 16.89 -15.74 11.87
CA GLY A 327 16.97 -15.58 10.42
C GLY A 327 18.01 -14.56 9.93
N SER A 328 17.91 -14.25 8.64
CA SER A 328 18.81 -13.30 7.97
C SER A 328 18.28 -11.87 7.97
N TYR A 329 19.16 -10.91 7.73
CA TYR A 329 18.83 -9.49 7.64
C TYR A 329 19.15 -8.92 6.26
N PHE A 330 18.39 -7.93 5.83
CA PHE A 330 18.77 -7.00 4.76
C PHE A 330 19.16 -5.68 5.41
N GLY A 331 20.46 -5.36 5.49
CA GLY A 331 20.92 -4.27 6.35
C GLY A 331 20.56 -4.57 7.81
N THR A 332 19.78 -3.71 8.45
CA THR A 332 19.24 -3.90 9.81
C THR A 332 17.83 -4.50 9.84
N HIS A 333 17.22 -4.73 8.69
CA HIS A 333 15.85 -5.22 8.61
C HIS A 333 15.77 -6.76 8.70
N PRO A 334 15.04 -7.33 9.66
CA PRO A 334 14.87 -8.78 9.75
C PRO A 334 14.04 -9.28 8.56
N ILE A 335 14.46 -10.40 7.97
CA ILE A 335 13.75 -11.05 6.85
C ILE A 335 12.93 -12.21 7.39
N VAL A 336 11.60 -12.07 7.37
CA VAL A 336 10.65 -13.12 7.76
C VAL A 336 9.87 -13.61 6.54
N ARG A 337 9.41 -14.85 6.56
CA ARG A 337 8.66 -15.46 5.44
C ARG A 337 7.27 -15.89 5.89
N THR A 338 6.25 -15.58 5.10
CA THR A 338 4.91 -16.15 5.30
C THR A 338 4.97 -17.67 5.09
N ALA A 339 4.63 -18.43 6.12
CA ALA A 339 4.76 -19.89 6.18
C ALA A 339 3.41 -20.61 6.04
N THR A 340 2.29 -19.94 6.33
CA THR A 340 0.95 -20.52 6.25
C THR A 340 0.00 -19.60 5.48
N ALA A 341 -1.19 -20.11 5.13
CA ALA A 341 -2.27 -19.30 4.56
C ALA A 341 -2.90 -18.34 5.59
N ASN A 342 -2.63 -18.52 6.89
CA ASN A 342 -3.17 -17.68 7.96
C ASN A 342 -2.16 -16.61 8.43
N GLY A 343 -1.32 -16.10 7.51
CA GLY A 343 -0.33 -15.06 7.82
C GLY A 343 0.84 -15.43 8.75
N LEU A 344 0.89 -16.66 9.30
CA LEU A 344 1.94 -17.08 10.25
C LEU A 344 3.31 -17.16 9.59
N LEU A 345 4.37 -16.95 10.36
CA LEU A 345 5.71 -16.71 9.84
C LEU A 345 6.73 -17.82 10.13
N ALA A 346 7.79 -17.83 9.33
CA ALA A 346 9.04 -18.50 9.59
C ALA A 346 10.21 -17.51 9.44
N ASP A 347 11.33 -17.80 10.09
CA ASP A 347 12.56 -16.99 10.02
C ASP A 347 13.59 -17.54 9.01
N ASP A 348 13.18 -18.47 8.14
CA ASP A 348 13.99 -19.09 7.10
C ASP A 348 13.30 -19.13 5.74
N GLY A 349 14.00 -19.65 4.72
CA GLY A 349 13.45 -19.92 3.39
C GLY A 349 13.58 -18.77 2.38
N GLU A 350 12.90 -18.92 1.23
CA GLU A 350 13.02 -18.02 0.08
C GLU A 350 11.64 -17.73 -0.52
N SER A 351 11.50 -16.60 -1.21
CA SER A 351 10.33 -16.25 -2.02
C SER A 351 10.76 -15.47 -3.25
N THR A 352 9.97 -15.55 -4.33
CA THR A 352 10.11 -14.62 -5.46
C THR A 352 9.50 -13.25 -5.21
N LEU A 353 8.72 -13.11 -4.13
CA LEU A 353 8.13 -11.87 -3.65
C LEU A 353 8.76 -11.47 -2.32
N ARG A 354 9.34 -10.27 -2.28
CA ARG A 354 9.90 -9.66 -1.08
C ARG A 354 9.28 -8.28 -0.91
N PHE A 355 8.53 -8.12 0.17
CA PHE A 355 7.81 -6.91 0.49
C PHE A 355 8.59 -6.13 1.55
N ALA A 356 8.94 -4.90 1.21
CA ALA A 356 9.60 -3.94 2.07
C ALA A 356 8.66 -2.74 2.24
N LEU A 357 7.50 -2.97 2.87
CA LEU A 357 6.52 -1.90 3.12
C LEU A 357 7.08 -0.92 4.14
N ALA A 358 6.88 0.38 3.92
CA ALA A 358 7.24 1.38 4.92
C ALA A 358 6.13 1.46 5.98
N PRO A 359 6.44 1.25 7.28
CA PRO A 359 5.43 1.26 8.32
C PRO A 359 4.87 2.67 8.57
N PHE A 360 3.58 2.72 8.85
CA PHE A 360 2.96 3.86 9.50
C PHE A 360 3.25 3.81 11.01
N GLU A 361 3.55 4.96 11.62
CA GLU A 361 3.52 5.05 13.08
C GLU A 361 2.06 5.18 13.54
N PHE A 362 1.59 4.19 14.27
CA PHE A 362 0.21 4.13 14.76
C PHE A 362 0.17 3.32 16.06
N ASP A 363 -0.34 3.93 17.14
CA ASP A 363 -0.50 3.27 18.42
C ASP A 363 -1.93 2.74 18.58
N ASP A 364 -2.04 1.41 18.54
CA ASP A 364 -3.28 0.67 18.67
C ASP A 364 -3.61 0.22 20.11
N THR A 365 -2.80 0.54 21.12
CA THR A 365 -3.02 0.05 22.51
C THR A 365 -4.34 0.51 23.13
N GLY A 366 -4.88 1.63 22.68
CA GLY A 366 -6.21 2.12 23.06
C GLY A 366 -7.23 2.05 21.93
N SER A 367 -6.96 1.38 20.82
CA SER A 367 -7.83 1.38 19.64
C SER A 367 -8.14 -0.04 19.16
N ILE A 368 -8.90 -0.14 18.08
CA ILE A 368 -9.08 -1.38 17.33
C ILE A 368 -8.01 -1.46 16.24
N ARG A 369 -7.55 -2.67 15.92
CA ARG A 369 -6.51 -2.86 14.89
C ARG A 369 -7.04 -2.54 13.48
N GLU A 370 -8.35 -2.67 13.29
CA GLU A 370 -9.06 -2.34 12.05
C GLU A 370 -8.87 -0.88 11.64
N ARG A 371 -8.66 0.06 12.58
CA ARG A 371 -8.28 1.45 12.24
C ARG A 371 -6.94 1.55 11.51
N GLY A 372 -6.12 0.50 11.55
CA GLY A 372 -4.95 0.39 10.68
C GLY A 372 -5.32 0.42 9.19
N MET A 373 -6.52 -0.03 8.81
CA MET A 373 -7.04 0.08 7.44
C MET A 373 -7.29 1.53 7.03
N ASP A 374 -7.62 2.42 7.97
CA ASP A 374 -7.86 3.84 7.69
C ASP A 374 -6.57 4.62 7.39
N LEU A 375 -5.41 4.05 7.77
CA LEU A 375 -4.09 4.59 7.40
C LEU A 375 -3.86 4.52 5.89
N ASP A 376 -4.43 3.51 5.23
CA ASP A 376 -4.49 3.38 3.78
C ASP A 376 -5.85 2.81 3.31
N PRO A 377 -6.85 3.67 3.07
CA PRO A 377 -8.22 3.24 2.78
C PRO A 377 -8.39 2.41 1.50
N VAL A 378 -7.36 2.33 0.65
CA VAL A 378 -7.36 1.37 -0.47
C VAL A 378 -7.51 -0.07 0.01
N SER A 379 -7.16 -0.35 1.27
CA SER A 379 -7.33 -1.67 1.87
C SER A 379 -8.78 -2.16 1.85
N TYR A 380 -9.76 -1.29 2.07
CA TYR A 380 -11.19 -1.62 1.90
C TYR A 380 -11.55 -1.96 0.46
N VAL A 381 -10.93 -1.27 -0.51
CA VAL A 381 -11.14 -1.54 -1.95
C VAL A 381 -10.67 -2.95 -2.29
N ILE A 382 -9.47 -3.30 -1.87
CA ILE A 382 -8.88 -4.60 -2.21
C ILE A 382 -9.61 -5.72 -1.47
N MET A 383 -9.94 -5.54 -0.19
CA MET A 383 -10.79 -6.44 0.60
C MET A 383 -12.08 -6.81 -0.13
N ALA A 384 -12.89 -5.81 -0.51
CA ALA A 384 -14.16 -6.04 -1.16
C ALA A 384 -14.02 -6.68 -2.55
N LYS A 385 -13.06 -6.20 -3.34
CA LYS A 385 -12.80 -6.74 -4.69
C LYS A 385 -12.35 -8.20 -4.65
N GLU A 386 -11.67 -8.60 -3.59
CA GLU A 386 -11.21 -9.97 -3.38
C GLU A 386 -12.38 -10.94 -3.19
N MET A 387 -13.34 -10.60 -2.34
CA MET A 387 -14.55 -11.40 -2.13
C MET A 387 -15.36 -11.56 -3.42
N ILE A 388 -15.38 -10.54 -4.28
CA ILE A 388 -15.97 -10.59 -5.62
C ILE A 388 -15.21 -11.56 -6.52
N ARG A 389 -13.88 -11.42 -6.64
CA ARG A 389 -13.01 -12.27 -7.48
C ARG A 389 -13.13 -13.76 -7.11
N GLU A 390 -13.20 -14.03 -5.82
CA GLU A 390 -13.28 -15.39 -5.28
C GLU A 390 -14.67 -16.01 -5.41
N ALA A 391 -15.66 -15.25 -5.87
CA ALA A 391 -17.06 -15.64 -5.94
C ALA A 391 -17.63 -16.05 -4.56
N LYS A 392 -17.19 -15.35 -3.51
CA LYS A 392 -17.69 -15.47 -2.13
C LYS A 392 -18.94 -14.62 -1.89
N VAL A 393 -19.15 -13.60 -2.72
CA VAL A 393 -20.36 -12.74 -2.69
C VAL A 393 -21.53 -13.38 -3.45
N GLU A 394 -22.75 -13.16 -2.97
CA GLU A 394 -23.95 -13.52 -3.73
C GLU A 394 -24.26 -12.55 -4.89
N PRO A 395 -24.90 -13.02 -5.99
CA PRO A 395 -25.17 -12.17 -7.15
C PRO A 395 -26.14 -11.01 -6.88
N THR A 396 -26.94 -11.10 -5.82
CA THR A 396 -27.91 -10.08 -5.41
C THR A 396 -27.98 -10.10 -3.91
N GLY A 397 -27.58 -9.00 -3.27
CA GLY A 397 -27.52 -8.91 -1.81
C GLY A 397 -28.88 -9.16 -1.15
N ASN A 398 -28.86 -9.94 -0.09
CA ASN A 398 -30.01 -10.41 0.65
C ASN A 398 -29.62 -10.59 2.13
N PRO A 399 -29.89 -9.58 2.97
CA PRO A 399 -29.50 -9.55 4.39
C PRO A 399 -30.24 -10.56 5.28
N THR A 400 -31.04 -11.45 4.68
CA THR A 400 -31.71 -12.56 5.37
C THR A 400 -31.05 -13.91 5.14
N THR A 401 -30.07 -14.00 4.24
CA THR A 401 -29.25 -15.22 4.05
C THR A 401 -27.93 -15.09 4.78
N LYS A 402 -27.25 -16.21 5.02
CA LYS A 402 -25.92 -16.20 5.64
C LYS A 402 -24.78 -15.88 4.67
N LYS A 403 -25.04 -15.78 3.36
CA LYS A 403 -23.99 -15.47 2.40
C LYS A 403 -23.70 -13.99 2.48
N ILE A 404 -22.44 -13.61 2.30
CA ILE A 404 -22.11 -12.21 2.17
C ILE A 404 -22.49 -11.70 0.79
N SER A 405 -22.78 -10.41 0.67
CA SER A 405 -22.98 -9.74 -0.60
C SER A 405 -21.85 -8.74 -0.88
N ASP A 406 -22.02 -7.91 -1.91
CA ASP A 406 -21.12 -6.79 -2.18
C ASP A 406 -20.97 -5.93 -0.92
N GLU A 407 -19.75 -5.72 -0.46
CA GLU A 407 -19.46 -5.06 0.82
C GLU A 407 -19.92 -3.59 0.87
N ARG A 408 -20.25 -2.97 -0.27
CA ARG A 408 -20.93 -1.67 -0.31
C ARG A 408 -22.35 -1.69 0.27
N ASN A 409 -22.94 -2.88 0.41
CA ASN A 409 -24.25 -3.06 1.05
C ASN A 409 -24.16 -3.15 2.59
N TYR A 410 -22.98 -2.95 3.18
CA TYR A 410 -22.78 -3.11 4.62
C TYR A 410 -22.66 -1.76 5.34
N LEU A 411 -23.28 -1.67 6.52
CA LEU A 411 -22.93 -0.69 7.53
C LEU A 411 -21.84 -1.27 8.41
N PHE A 412 -20.65 -0.69 8.35
CA PHE A 412 -19.53 -0.98 9.23
C PHE A 412 -19.73 -0.17 10.52
N VAL A 413 -19.60 -0.84 11.67
CA VAL A 413 -19.90 -0.28 12.99
C VAL A 413 -18.71 -0.51 13.91
N GLU A 414 -18.03 0.58 14.29
CA GLU A 414 -17.11 0.59 15.43
C GLU A 414 -17.88 0.91 16.71
N TYR A 415 -17.52 0.26 17.82
CA TYR A 415 -18.15 0.48 19.13
C TYR A 415 -17.13 0.46 20.27
N ASP A 416 -17.47 1.13 21.39
CA ASP A 416 -16.81 1.02 22.70
C ASP A 416 -17.88 0.74 23.75
N ILE A 417 -17.90 -0.46 24.33
CA ILE A 417 -18.96 -0.90 25.24
C ILE A 417 -18.39 -1.69 26.43
N ASN A 418 -18.87 -1.38 27.63
CA ASN A 418 -18.63 -2.19 28.82
C ASN A 418 -19.90 -2.96 29.18
N VAL A 419 -19.79 -4.27 29.42
CA VAL A 419 -20.87 -5.17 29.80
C VAL A 419 -20.59 -5.85 31.14
N ASP A 420 -21.63 -6.02 31.96
CA ASP A 420 -21.49 -6.55 33.33
C ASP A 420 -21.22 -8.06 33.41
N LEU A 421 -21.50 -8.79 32.33
CA LEU A 421 -21.39 -10.23 32.23
C LEU A 421 -20.60 -10.61 30.98
N GLY A 422 -19.29 -10.78 31.15
CA GLY A 422 -18.41 -11.27 30.09
C GLY A 422 -18.82 -12.66 29.59
N GLY A 423 -18.70 -12.86 28.28
CA GLY A 423 -19.03 -14.14 27.62
C GLY A 423 -20.45 -14.24 27.06
N ASN A 424 -21.27 -13.20 27.26
CA ASN A 424 -22.52 -13.00 26.52
C ASN A 424 -22.26 -12.52 25.09
N VAL A 425 -23.32 -12.55 24.30
CA VAL A 425 -23.28 -12.24 22.87
C VAL A 425 -23.72 -10.80 22.65
N LEU A 426 -22.95 -10.06 21.85
CA LEU A 426 -23.35 -8.78 21.28
C LEU A 426 -23.48 -8.90 19.76
N ARG A 427 -24.44 -8.17 19.20
CA ARG A 427 -24.57 -7.97 17.76
C ARG A 427 -24.95 -6.53 17.46
N ALA A 428 -24.52 -6.00 16.34
CA ALA A 428 -24.97 -4.69 15.88
C ALA A 428 -26.29 -4.84 15.12
N TYR A 429 -27.09 -3.78 15.11
CA TYR A 429 -28.30 -3.70 14.31
C TYR A 429 -28.48 -2.30 13.70
N ALA A 430 -29.26 -2.23 12.63
CA ALA A 430 -29.67 -1.01 11.97
C ALA A 430 -31.15 -1.08 11.56
N ILE A 431 -31.83 0.06 11.51
CA ILE A 431 -33.22 0.19 11.08
C ILE A 431 -33.25 0.96 9.75
N VAL A 432 -33.76 0.32 8.71
CA VAL A 432 -33.93 0.89 7.36
C VAL A 432 -35.35 0.61 6.90
N GLY A 433 -36.10 1.65 6.51
CA GLY A 433 -37.49 1.51 6.09
C GLY A 433 -38.41 0.88 7.15
N GLY A 434 -38.10 1.07 8.45
CA GLY A 434 -38.81 0.46 9.57
C GLY A 434 -38.53 -1.03 9.79
N GLN A 435 -37.59 -1.64 9.05
CA GLN A 435 -37.15 -3.02 9.22
C GLN A 435 -35.80 -3.05 9.95
N ARG A 436 -35.63 -4.03 10.85
CA ARG A 436 -34.38 -4.23 11.61
C ARG A 436 -33.49 -5.28 10.94
N TYR A 437 -32.25 -4.89 10.65
CA TYR A 437 -31.17 -5.72 10.15
C TYR A 437 -30.10 -5.91 11.22
N ARG A 438 -29.35 -7.00 11.17
CA ARG A 438 -28.40 -7.38 12.22
C ARG A 438 -27.12 -7.94 11.63
N SER A 439 -26.00 -7.77 12.33
CA SER A 439 -24.69 -8.30 11.90
C SER A 439 -24.64 -9.82 11.76
N ASP A 440 -25.56 -10.54 12.42
CA ASP A 440 -25.73 -11.99 12.29
C ASP A 440 -26.73 -12.41 11.20
N HIS A 441 -27.10 -11.50 10.29
CA HIS A 441 -28.08 -11.71 9.21
C HIS A 441 -29.47 -12.17 9.71
N ASN A 442 -29.81 -11.90 10.98
CA ASN A 442 -30.98 -12.45 11.66
C ASN A 442 -31.02 -14.00 11.67
N GLN A 443 -29.85 -14.65 11.63
CA GLN A 443 -29.69 -16.11 11.62
C GLN A 443 -29.12 -16.60 12.97
N PRO A 444 -29.94 -16.64 14.05
CA PRO A 444 -29.46 -16.98 15.40
C PRO A 444 -29.02 -18.46 15.56
N GLY A 445 -29.26 -19.30 14.54
CA GLY A 445 -28.96 -20.73 14.55
C GLY A 445 -27.53 -21.10 14.16
N LEU A 446 -26.69 -20.12 13.81
CA LEU A 446 -25.26 -20.34 13.54
C LEU A 446 -24.48 -20.01 14.81
N PRO A 447 -23.97 -21.01 15.57
CA PRO A 447 -23.27 -20.78 16.85
C PRO A 447 -21.95 -19.99 16.75
N VAL A 448 -21.61 -19.46 15.57
CA VAL A 448 -20.34 -18.83 15.22
C VAL A 448 -20.50 -17.37 14.73
N LEU A 449 -21.72 -16.88 14.49
CA LEU A 449 -21.97 -15.48 14.08
C LEU A 449 -22.13 -14.46 15.22
N PRO A 450 -22.64 -14.85 16.41
CA PRO A 450 -22.77 -13.88 17.48
C PRO A 450 -21.45 -13.70 18.23
N MET A 451 -20.93 -12.48 18.19
CA MET A 451 -19.64 -12.13 18.77
C MET A 451 -19.68 -12.27 20.29
N ARG A 452 -18.81 -13.12 20.85
CA ARG A 452 -18.54 -13.15 22.29
C ARG A 452 -17.61 -12.00 22.63
N VAL A 453 -18.19 -10.90 23.12
CA VAL A 453 -17.40 -9.72 23.48
C VAL A 453 -17.14 -9.73 24.98
N SER A 454 -15.88 -9.56 25.36
CA SER A 454 -15.48 -8.96 26.64
C SER A 454 -15.42 -7.44 26.46
N ASP A 455 -15.72 -6.68 27.52
CA ASP A 455 -15.62 -5.21 27.57
C ASP A 455 -14.55 -4.60 26.65
N GLY A 456 -14.88 -3.51 25.98
CA GLY A 456 -13.94 -2.70 25.23
C GLY A 456 -14.42 -2.35 23.82
N ARG A 457 -13.43 -2.18 22.93
CA ARG A 457 -13.62 -1.68 21.57
C ARG A 457 -13.63 -2.80 20.55
N GLY A 458 -14.42 -2.65 19.50
CA GLY A 458 -14.47 -3.60 18.39
C GLY A 458 -15.11 -2.99 17.15
N GLN A 459 -15.09 -3.76 16.06
CA GLN A 459 -15.76 -3.44 14.82
C GLN A 459 -16.58 -4.65 14.33
N THR A 460 -17.70 -4.38 13.67
CA THR A 460 -18.59 -5.38 13.07
C THR A 460 -19.24 -4.78 11.82
N ALA A 461 -19.90 -5.59 11.00
CA ALA A 461 -20.63 -5.11 9.83
C ALA A 461 -22.04 -5.70 9.77
N ILE A 462 -22.99 -4.90 9.26
CA ILE A 462 -24.40 -5.25 9.11
C ILE A 462 -24.75 -5.22 7.63
N GLU A 463 -25.15 -6.35 7.06
CA GLU A 463 -25.68 -6.36 5.69
C GLU A 463 -27.03 -5.63 5.63
N LEU A 464 -27.18 -4.73 4.67
CA LEU A 464 -28.39 -3.97 4.40
C LEU A 464 -28.91 -4.28 2.98
N PRO A 465 -30.18 -3.96 2.67
CA PRO A 465 -30.70 -4.11 1.33
C PRO A 465 -29.85 -3.35 0.29
N PRO A 466 -29.61 -3.92 -0.91
CA PRO A 466 -28.87 -3.24 -1.96
C PRO A 466 -29.43 -1.85 -2.28
N GLY A 467 -28.54 -0.88 -2.42
CA GLY A 467 -28.90 0.51 -2.69
C GLY A 467 -29.27 1.34 -1.45
N THR A 468 -29.18 0.77 -0.25
CA THR A 468 -29.28 1.54 1.00
C THR A 468 -28.13 2.55 1.08
N ALA A 469 -28.44 3.81 1.36
CA ALA A 469 -27.48 4.83 1.72
C ALA A 469 -27.49 5.08 3.23
N ILE A 470 -26.43 5.69 3.76
CA ILE A 470 -26.34 5.99 5.20
C ILE A 470 -27.50 6.87 5.70
N GLY A 471 -28.04 7.75 4.85
CA GLY A 471 -29.20 8.59 5.17
C GLY A 471 -30.55 7.85 5.20
N ASP A 472 -30.61 6.59 4.77
CA ASP A 472 -31.81 5.76 4.88
C ASP A 472 -31.91 5.03 6.23
N ILE A 473 -30.83 5.06 7.02
CA ILE A 473 -30.75 4.44 8.34
C ILE A 473 -31.33 5.42 9.36
N THR A 474 -32.39 5.00 10.06
CA THR A 474 -33.06 5.85 11.06
C THR A 474 -32.58 5.59 12.48
N GLU A 475 -31.96 4.43 12.72
CA GLU A 475 -31.44 4.02 14.03
C GLU A 475 -30.38 2.94 13.79
N PHE A 476 -29.31 2.96 14.56
CA PHE A 476 -28.37 1.85 14.64
C PHE A 476 -27.80 1.74 16.06
N GLY A 477 -27.25 0.57 16.40
CA GLY A 477 -26.82 0.33 17.76
C GLY A 477 -26.35 -1.09 18.03
N MET A 478 -26.14 -1.37 19.31
CA MET A 478 -25.78 -2.70 19.81
C MET A 478 -26.98 -3.37 20.49
N GLU A 479 -27.09 -4.69 20.35
CA GLU A 479 -28.11 -5.51 20.99
C GLU A 479 -27.42 -6.68 21.72
N GLY A 480 -27.74 -6.84 23.00
CA GLY A 480 -27.34 -8.00 23.78
C GLY A 480 -28.22 -9.21 23.48
N VAL A 481 -27.65 -10.41 23.52
CA VAL A 481 -28.40 -11.67 23.47
C VAL A 481 -28.26 -12.37 24.82
N GLY A 482 -29.36 -12.45 25.55
CA GLY A 482 -29.41 -12.91 26.94
C GLY A 482 -29.69 -11.77 27.93
N THR A 483 -29.67 -12.09 29.23
CA THR A 483 -29.83 -11.09 30.29
C THR A 483 -28.47 -10.48 30.63
N MET A 484 -28.36 -9.16 30.48
CA MET A 484 -27.12 -8.42 30.78
C MET A 484 -27.42 -6.94 31.03
N SER A 485 -26.40 -6.23 31.51
CA SER A 485 -26.36 -4.77 31.53
C SER A 485 -25.03 -4.25 31.00
N GLY A 486 -24.99 -2.98 30.64
CA GLY A 486 -23.79 -2.38 30.08
C GLY A 486 -23.98 -0.93 29.71
N THR A 487 -22.86 -0.28 29.41
CA THR A 487 -22.80 1.11 28.96
C THR A 487 -22.03 1.19 27.66
N LEU A 488 -22.68 1.69 26.60
CA LEU A 488 -22.06 2.07 25.34
C LEU A 488 -21.50 3.50 25.48
N TYR A 489 -20.23 3.68 25.13
CA TYR A 489 -19.52 4.96 25.22
C TYR A 489 -19.29 5.61 23.85
N TYR A 490 -19.18 4.78 22.82
CA TYR A 490 -18.89 5.21 21.46
C TYR A 490 -19.57 4.28 20.46
N LEU A 491 -20.05 4.87 19.38
CA LEU A 491 -20.53 4.16 18.19
C LEU A 491 -20.18 4.98 16.96
N ASP A 492 -19.67 4.36 15.92
CA ASP A 492 -19.39 5.02 14.64
C ASP A 492 -19.79 4.11 13.49
N GLY A 493 -20.60 4.65 12.58
CA GLY A 493 -21.17 3.94 11.45
C GLY A 493 -20.74 4.56 10.14
N PHE A 494 -20.26 3.74 9.20
CA PHE A 494 -19.99 4.16 7.82
C PHE A 494 -20.35 3.07 6.82
N MET A 495 -20.57 3.46 5.57
CA MET A 495 -20.76 2.55 4.44
C MET A 495 -19.69 2.80 3.38
N LEU A 496 -19.33 1.80 2.60
CA LEU A 496 -18.42 1.98 1.47
C LEU A 496 -19.14 2.66 0.29
N GLY A 497 -18.44 3.58 -0.37
CA GLY A 497 -18.91 4.27 -1.57
C GLY A 497 -18.88 3.40 -2.84
N PRO A 498 -19.31 3.94 -3.99
CA PRO A 498 -19.26 3.23 -5.27
C PRO A 498 -17.85 2.74 -5.67
N ASP A 499 -16.82 3.44 -5.19
CA ASP A 499 -15.40 3.17 -5.35
C ASP A 499 -14.80 2.27 -4.26
N PHE A 500 -15.64 1.72 -3.37
CA PHE A 500 -15.28 0.91 -2.21
C PHE A 500 -14.49 1.63 -1.10
N LEU A 501 -14.38 2.96 -1.16
CA LEU A 501 -13.75 3.73 -0.08
C LEU A 501 -14.76 4.03 1.04
N PRO A 502 -14.33 4.13 2.31
CA PRO A 502 -15.19 4.58 3.40
C PRO A 502 -15.87 5.92 3.09
N GLY A 503 -17.19 5.95 3.25
CA GLY A 503 -18.02 7.13 3.01
C GLY A 503 -18.09 8.07 4.22
N THR A 504 -19.23 8.77 4.34
CA THR A 504 -19.48 9.63 5.50
C THR A 504 -19.67 8.78 6.76
N HIS A 505 -19.06 9.24 7.86
CA HIS A 505 -19.22 8.66 9.19
C HIS A 505 -20.37 9.32 9.94
N VAL A 506 -21.12 8.53 10.70
CA VAL A 506 -22.11 9.01 11.65
C VAL A 506 -21.79 8.40 13.01
N ASN A 507 -21.46 9.26 13.97
CA ASN A 507 -20.97 8.81 15.27
C ASN A 507 -21.82 9.31 16.45
N PHE A 508 -21.70 8.57 17.54
CA PHE A 508 -22.18 8.88 18.87
C PHE A 508 -21.01 8.80 19.84
N SER A 509 -20.91 9.79 20.71
CA SER A 509 -20.02 9.76 21.87
C SER A 509 -20.78 10.26 23.09
N GLY A 510 -20.77 9.47 24.15
CA GLY A 510 -21.52 9.71 25.36
C GLY A 510 -21.86 8.40 26.05
N SER A 511 -22.53 8.45 27.21
CA SER A 511 -22.87 7.24 27.96
C SER A 511 -24.33 6.83 27.73
N LEU A 512 -24.53 5.67 27.13
CA LEU A 512 -25.85 5.05 26.99
C LEU A 512 -25.88 3.75 27.80
N ALA A 513 -26.63 3.74 28.90
CA ALA A 513 -26.76 2.56 29.75
C ALA A 513 -28.04 1.77 29.39
N ALA A 514 -27.94 0.44 29.34
CA ALA A 514 -29.08 -0.43 29.15
C ALA A 514 -28.93 -1.70 30.01
N SER A 515 -30.06 -2.27 30.43
CA SER A 515 -30.10 -3.50 31.22
C SER A 515 -31.38 -4.27 30.97
N GLY A 516 -31.35 -5.58 31.19
CA GLY A 516 -32.53 -6.45 31.11
C GLY A 516 -32.30 -7.66 30.22
N SER A 517 -33.39 -8.25 29.71
CA SER A 517 -33.34 -9.35 28.75
C SER A 517 -33.21 -8.77 27.34
N ASN A 518 -32.12 -9.12 26.65
CA ASN A 518 -31.72 -8.60 25.35
C ASN A 518 -31.70 -7.06 25.29
N PRO A 519 -30.88 -6.40 26.13
CA PRO A 519 -30.84 -4.93 26.16
C PRO A 519 -30.38 -4.35 24.82
N THR A 520 -30.82 -3.13 24.52
CA THR A 520 -30.43 -2.40 23.30
C THR A 520 -29.80 -1.06 23.66
N TRP A 521 -28.72 -0.73 22.96
CA TRP A 521 -28.05 0.56 23.02
C TRP A 521 -28.23 1.24 21.67
N SER A 522 -29.31 2.03 21.55
CA SER A 522 -29.76 2.68 20.32
C SER A 522 -29.24 4.11 20.16
N VAL A 523 -28.76 4.44 18.96
CA VAL A 523 -28.50 5.80 18.51
C VAL A 523 -29.48 6.14 17.38
N PRO A 524 -30.48 7.00 17.62
CA PRO A 524 -31.35 7.48 16.55
C PRO A 524 -30.58 8.42 15.62
N LEU A 525 -30.85 8.33 14.33
CA LEU A 525 -30.30 9.23 13.32
C LEU A 525 -31.34 10.29 12.91
N PRO A 526 -30.89 11.51 12.54
CA PRO A 526 -31.76 12.64 12.25
C PRO A 526 -32.73 12.44 11.07
#